data_AF-A0A242NUD9-F1
#
_entry.id   AF-A0A242NUD9-F1
#
_cell.length_a   1.000
_cell.length_b   1.000
_cell.length_c   1.000
_cell.angle_alpha   90.00
_cell.angle_beta   90.00
_cell.angle_gamma   90.00
#
_symmetry.space_group_name_H-M   'P 1'
#
loop_
_entity.id
_entity.type
_entity.pdbx_description
1 polymer ?
#
loop_
_entity_poly.entity_id
_entity_poly.type
_entity_poly.pdbx_seq_one_letter_code
_entity_poly.pdbx_strand_id
1 'polypeptide(L)'
;MDHPANHIDSYIFVWFFMLPFFYGIYTFSLIFVFVRMHWIIKAIFTIPMVVWLIFCFMHTNLIIFLFTLTGMVFPIILRLCQLQAKKSYGIKRKFASIFSYVLLPLFCTFFWPAYLIAPIVVEFVESRPSSECRENGRLVELSKDTILRVYPNSKYSPFWIRKLHDSTSVNNSEKDFCEQFSHTQAYQIDKISEIRINSGNLCIHPTSKAIIAYCSNLKNELLKLDSLDIEFVKKNKDEVSGIRLKSFQKRLENIKEIKRNRNSEDWYGDWLETKQFNNGIELHRFYKHENTLIIPQVDWLPPQTEALEINCYRKSVLRCSYNYEYNQDWNVSVFYIFNIGDSIENENDDNNMPVYDQTFIDMNLEGAQKAHQIVEDFIEGLSVK
;
A
#
# COMPACT_ATOMS: atom_id res chain seq x y z
N MET A 1 8.32 0.82 1.09
CA MET A 1 7.70 -0.51 1.21
C MET A 1 6.62 -0.53 0.17
N ASP A 2 6.92 -1.11 -0.98
CA ASP A 2 6.12 -1.01 -2.19
C ASP A 2 4.88 -1.90 -2.10
N HIS A 3 3.78 -1.39 -2.65
CA HIS A 3 2.43 -1.93 -2.57
C HIS A 3 2.34 -3.40 -3.05
N PRO A 4 1.83 -4.35 -2.23
CA PRO A 4 1.66 -5.75 -2.62
C PRO A 4 0.69 -5.97 -3.80
N ALA A 5 -0.33 -5.11 -3.93
CA ALA A 5 -1.38 -5.26 -4.95
C ALA A 5 -0.92 -4.90 -6.38
N ASN A 6 0.09 -4.02 -6.53
CA ASN A 6 0.58 -3.61 -7.84
C ASN A 6 1.58 -4.60 -8.46
N HIS A 7 2.05 -5.59 -7.70
CA HIS A 7 3.05 -6.53 -8.20
C HIS A 7 2.49 -7.60 -9.14
N ILE A 8 1.22 -8.00 -8.99
CA ILE A 8 0.65 -9.12 -9.76
C ILE A 8 0.26 -8.68 -11.18
N ASP A 9 -0.41 -7.54 -11.33
CA ASP A 9 -0.79 -7.00 -12.65
C ASP A 9 0.44 -6.55 -13.45
N SER A 10 1.45 -5.98 -12.76
CA SER A 10 2.74 -5.65 -13.36
C SER A 10 3.49 -6.90 -13.82
N TYR A 11 3.37 -8.03 -13.12
CA TYR A 11 4.03 -9.28 -13.50
C TYR A 11 3.49 -9.79 -14.83
N ILE A 12 2.16 -9.93 -14.96
CA ILE A 12 1.52 -10.43 -16.18
C ILE A 12 1.91 -9.58 -17.39
N PHE A 13 1.92 -8.25 -17.23
CA PHE A 13 2.30 -7.33 -18.30
C PHE A 13 3.77 -7.48 -18.72
N VAL A 14 4.69 -7.61 -17.76
CA VAL A 14 6.12 -7.86 -18.02
C VAL A 14 6.32 -9.18 -18.79
N TRP A 15 5.63 -10.25 -18.41
CA TRP A 15 5.73 -11.54 -19.09
C TRP A 15 5.11 -11.55 -20.49
N PHE A 16 4.02 -10.79 -20.70
CA PHE A 16 3.44 -10.59 -22.03
C PHE A 16 4.41 -9.87 -22.97
N PHE A 17 5.21 -8.94 -22.45
CA PHE A 17 6.28 -8.28 -23.21
C PHE A 17 7.47 -9.21 -23.47
N MET A 18 7.80 -10.13 -22.56
CA MET A 18 8.93 -11.06 -22.71
C MET A 18 8.69 -12.17 -23.74
N LEU A 19 7.44 -12.55 -24.00
CA LEU A 19 7.08 -13.56 -25.00
C LEU A 19 7.56 -13.21 -26.43
N PRO A 20 7.28 -12.00 -26.97
CA PRO A 20 7.84 -11.54 -28.25
C PRO A 20 9.36 -11.60 -28.31
N PHE A 21 10.07 -11.24 -27.24
CA PHE A 21 11.54 -11.28 -27.20
C PHE A 21 12.07 -12.72 -27.31
N PHE A 22 11.45 -13.67 -26.62
CA PHE A 22 11.82 -15.08 -26.74
C PHE A 22 11.54 -15.66 -28.11
N TYR A 23 10.35 -15.40 -28.66
CA TYR A 23 10.06 -15.84 -30.03
C TYR A 23 10.97 -15.16 -31.03
N GLY A 24 11.44 -13.93 -30.77
CA GLY A 24 12.49 -13.26 -31.53
C GLY A 24 13.79 -14.05 -31.53
N ILE A 25 14.33 -14.38 -30.34
CA ILE A 25 15.57 -15.15 -30.15
C ILE A 25 15.46 -16.55 -30.76
N TYR A 26 14.34 -17.24 -30.51
CA TYR A 26 14.06 -18.57 -31.06
C TYR A 26 13.97 -18.57 -32.58
N THR A 27 13.21 -17.63 -33.17
CA THR A 27 13.07 -17.49 -34.63
C THR A 27 14.41 -17.12 -35.26
N PHE A 28 15.17 -16.24 -34.61
CA PHE A 28 16.51 -15.86 -35.04
C PHE A 28 17.46 -17.06 -35.06
N SER A 29 17.47 -17.87 -34.00
CA SER A 29 18.27 -19.10 -33.92
C SER A 29 17.81 -20.16 -34.93
N LEU A 30 16.51 -20.25 -35.23
CA LEU A 30 16.00 -21.09 -36.33
C LEU A 30 16.53 -20.63 -37.68
N ILE A 31 16.47 -19.35 -38.00
CA ILE A 31 17.00 -18.79 -39.26
C ILE A 31 18.51 -19.08 -39.36
N PHE A 32 19.25 -18.83 -38.28
CA PHE A 32 20.69 -19.09 -38.20
C PHE A 32 21.05 -20.55 -38.48
N VAL A 33 20.29 -21.47 -37.89
CA VAL A 33 20.54 -22.90 -37.97
C VAL A 33 20.02 -23.49 -39.27
N PHE A 34 18.94 -23.02 -39.88
CA PHE A 34 18.35 -23.67 -41.06
C PHE A 34 18.67 -23.00 -42.40
N VAL A 35 18.98 -21.70 -42.41
CA VAL A 35 19.30 -20.97 -43.64
C VAL A 35 20.78 -21.11 -44.00
N ARG A 36 21.06 -21.30 -45.29
CA ARG A 36 22.41 -21.38 -45.83
C ARG A 36 22.97 -19.96 -45.99
N MET A 37 23.72 -19.51 -44.98
CA MET A 37 24.32 -18.18 -44.94
C MET A 37 25.85 -18.23 -45.05
N HIS A 38 26.43 -17.17 -45.61
CA HIS A 38 27.87 -16.95 -45.65
C HIS A 38 28.46 -16.86 -44.23
N TRP A 39 29.68 -17.35 -44.02
CA TRP A 39 30.27 -17.47 -42.68
C TRP A 39 30.47 -16.12 -41.98
N ILE A 40 30.79 -15.06 -42.72
CA ILE A 40 30.91 -13.68 -42.19
C ILE A 40 29.57 -13.18 -41.64
N ILE A 41 28.47 -13.44 -42.36
CA ILE A 41 27.11 -13.08 -41.95
C ILE A 41 26.76 -13.82 -40.65
N LYS A 42 27.14 -15.10 -40.55
CA LYS A 42 26.96 -15.86 -39.30
C LYS A 42 27.75 -15.26 -38.13
N ALA A 43 29.00 -14.86 -38.34
CA ALA A 43 29.82 -14.27 -37.27
C ALA A 43 29.21 -12.94 -36.77
N ILE A 44 28.78 -12.07 -37.68
CA ILE A 44 28.10 -10.80 -37.37
C ILE A 44 26.83 -11.04 -36.55
N PHE A 45 26.07 -12.08 -36.86
CA PHE A 45 24.84 -12.42 -36.14
C PHE A 45 25.07 -13.12 -34.78
N THR A 46 26.22 -13.79 -34.59
CA THR A 46 26.49 -14.53 -33.34
C THR A 46 26.96 -13.59 -32.22
N ILE A 47 27.69 -12.52 -32.56
CA ILE A 47 28.27 -11.58 -31.58
C ILE A 47 27.20 -10.90 -30.71
N PRO A 48 26.13 -10.28 -31.26
CA PRO A 48 25.07 -9.65 -30.46
C PRO A 48 24.39 -10.62 -29.50
N MET A 49 24.20 -11.87 -29.91
CA MET A 49 23.55 -12.89 -29.09
C MET A 49 24.42 -13.36 -27.92
N VAL A 50 25.73 -13.48 -28.12
CA VAL A 50 26.68 -13.79 -27.04
C VAL A 50 26.76 -12.63 -26.06
N VAL A 51 26.82 -11.39 -26.55
CA VAL A 51 26.77 -10.18 -25.70
C VAL A 51 25.47 -10.13 -24.89
N TRP A 52 24.34 -10.47 -25.51
CA TRP A 52 23.04 -10.53 -24.83
C TRP A 52 22.98 -11.63 -23.76
N LEU A 53 23.54 -12.82 -24.02
CA LEU A 53 23.62 -13.88 -23.02
C LEU A 53 24.50 -13.49 -21.82
N ILE A 54 25.64 -12.83 -22.06
CA ILE A 54 26.51 -12.30 -21.01
C ILE A 54 25.76 -11.24 -20.20
N PHE A 55 25.05 -10.33 -20.87
CA PHE A 55 24.22 -9.32 -20.21
C PHE A 55 23.14 -9.96 -19.34
N CYS A 56 22.40 -10.95 -19.85
CA CYS A 56 21.39 -11.68 -19.09
C CYS A 56 22.00 -12.39 -17.88
N PHE A 57 23.16 -13.02 -18.05
CA PHE A 57 23.85 -13.71 -16.95
C PHE A 57 24.27 -12.77 -15.83
N MET A 58 24.71 -11.55 -16.17
CA MET A 58 25.25 -10.59 -15.21
C MET A 58 24.18 -9.70 -14.55
N HIS A 59 23.09 -9.41 -15.26
CA HIS A 59 22.14 -8.35 -14.85
C HIS A 59 20.68 -8.78 -14.74
N THR A 60 20.32 -10.01 -15.13
CA THR A 60 18.92 -10.47 -15.09
C THR A 60 18.73 -11.68 -14.17
N ASN A 61 17.48 -11.99 -13.85
CA ASN A 61 17.14 -13.15 -13.03
C ASN A 61 17.51 -14.45 -13.75
N LEU A 62 17.91 -15.50 -13.00
CA LEU A 62 18.34 -16.82 -13.50
C LEU A 62 17.34 -17.39 -14.52
N ILE A 63 16.05 -17.16 -14.30
CA ILE A 63 14.95 -17.59 -15.16
C ILE A 63 15.10 -17.01 -16.57
N ILE A 64 15.38 -15.71 -16.71
CA ILE A 64 15.51 -15.00 -18.01
C ILE A 64 16.74 -15.49 -18.77
N PHE A 65 17.84 -15.73 -18.06
CA PHE A 65 19.06 -16.30 -18.64
C PHE A 65 18.82 -17.71 -19.20
N LEU A 66 18.25 -18.61 -18.39
CA LEU A 66 17.93 -19.98 -18.81
C LEU A 66 16.94 -20.00 -20.00
N PHE A 67 15.99 -19.07 -19.99
CA PHE A 67 15.00 -18.91 -21.05
C PHE A 67 15.64 -18.48 -22.39
N THR A 68 16.57 -17.54 -22.33
CA THR A 68 17.31 -17.08 -23.50
C THR A 68 18.25 -18.16 -24.05
N LEU A 69 18.94 -18.87 -23.13
CA LEU A 69 19.86 -19.95 -23.47
C LEU A 69 19.13 -21.11 -24.16
N THR A 70 17.96 -21.50 -23.65
CA THR A 70 17.16 -22.59 -24.22
C THR A 70 16.59 -22.22 -25.59
N GLY A 71 16.10 -20.98 -25.78
CA GLY A 71 15.71 -20.47 -27.09
C GLY A 71 16.82 -20.54 -28.14
N MET A 72 18.08 -20.30 -27.73
CA MET A 72 19.25 -20.37 -28.62
C MET A 72 19.71 -21.82 -28.92
N VAL A 73 19.81 -22.66 -27.89
CA VAL A 73 20.38 -24.01 -28.01
C VAL A 73 19.41 -24.97 -28.69
N PHE A 74 18.10 -24.75 -28.55
CA PHE A 74 17.09 -25.68 -29.03
C PHE A 74 17.09 -25.89 -30.55
N PRO A 75 17.17 -24.87 -31.42
CA PRO A 75 17.29 -25.06 -32.87
C PRO A 75 18.52 -25.89 -33.27
N ILE A 76 19.62 -25.78 -32.51
CA ILE A 76 20.85 -26.58 -32.72
C ILE A 76 20.56 -28.05 -32.41
N ILE A 77 19.95 -28.34 -31.26
CA ILE A 77 19.54 -29.71 -30.89
C ILE A 77 18.58 -30.28 -31.93
N LEU A 78 17.57 -29.50 -32.34
CA LEU A 78 16.60 -29.88 -33.36
C LEU A 78 17.30 -30.30 -34.67
N ARG A 79 18.28 -29.52 -35.13
CA ARG A 79 19.05 -29.86 -36.35
C ARG A 79 19.90 -31.11 -36.17
N LEU A 80 20.50 -31.32 -35.00
CA LEU A 80 21.25 -32.54 -34.69
C LEU A 80 20.33 -33.78 -34.71
N CYS A 81 19.15 -33.70 -34.08
CA CYS A 81 18.15 -34.77 -34.10
C CYS A 81 17.66 -35.09 -35.52
N GLN A 82 17.41 -34.07 -36.34
CA GLN A 82 17.01 -34.25 -37.75
C GLN A 82 18.14 -34.88 -38.59
N LEU A 83 19.40 -34.52 -38.34
CA LEU A 83 20.56 -35.14 -39.01
C LEU A 83 20.71 -36.62 -38.61
N GLN A 84 20.45 -36.97 -37.35
CA GLN A 84 20.44 -38.36 -36.89
C GLN A 84 19.26 -39.16 -37.45
N ALA A 85 18.07 -38.55 -37.55
CA ALA A 85 16.89 -39.18 -38.15
C ALA A 85 17.13 -39.58 -39.62
N LYS A 86 17.92 -38.80 -40.37
CA LYS A 86 18.32 -39.13 -41.76
C LYS A 86 19.21 -40.35 -41.88
N LYS A 87 19.94 -40.73 -40.82
CA LYS A 87 20.81 -41.92 -40.79
C LYS A 87 20.08 -43.21 -40.40
N SER A 88 18.83 -43.11 -39.98
CA SER A 88 18.01 -44.24 -39.54
C SER A 88 17.24 -44.88 -40.71
N TYR A 89 16.97 -46.18 -40.65
CA TYR A 89 16.24 -46.92 -41.70
C TYR A 89 14.98 -47.62 -41.15
N GLY A 90 14.03 -47.94 -42.04
CA GLY A 90 12.80 -48.68 -41.70
C GLY A 90 11.83 -47.94 -40.78
N ILE A 91 11.12 -48.67 -39.92
CA ILE A 91 10.12 -48.14 -38.98
C ILE A 91 10.73 -47.11 -38.01
N LYS A 92 11.99 -47.33 -37.60
CA LYS A 92 12.75 -46.39 -36.75
C LYS A 92 12.90 -45.01 -37.40
N ARG A 93 13.03 -44.94 -38.73
CA ARG A 93 13.08 -43.66 -39.47
C ARG A 93 11.75 -42.92 -39.41
N LYS A 94 10.62 -43.62 -39.58
CA LYS A 94 9.29 -43.00 -39.51
C LYS A 94 9.05 -42.38 -38.13
N PHE A 95 9.36 -43.12 -37.07
CA PHE A 95 9.23 -42.63 -35.69
C PHE A 95 10.17 -41.45 -35.39
N ALA A 96 11.46 -41.59 -35.72
CA ALA A 96 12.44 -40.51 -35.53
C ALA A 96 12.09 -39.25 -36.34
N SER A 97 11.49 -39.40 -37.52
CA SER A 97 11.04 -38.29 -38.35
C SER A 97 9.83 -37.59 -37.75
N ILE A 98 8.80 -38.32 -37.31
CA ILE A 98 7.63 -37.73 -36.63
C ILE A 98 8.08 -36.98 -35.36
N PHE A 99 8.97 -37.61 -34.58
CA PHE A 99 9.50 -36.99 -33.38
C PHE A 99 10.28 -35.70 -33.70
N SER A 100 11.24 -35.74 -34.62
CA SER A 100 12.17 -34.62 -34.87
C SER A 100 11.60 -33.49 -35.72
N TYR A 101 10.57 -33.74 -36.53
CA TYR A 101 9.99 -32.75 -37.44
C TYR A 101 8.61 -32.24 -36.99
N VAL A 102 7.91 -32.96 -36.12
CA VAL A 102 6.54 -32.60 -35.69
C VAL A 102 6.50 -32.39 -34.18
N LEU A 103 6.80 -33.42 -33.38
CA LEU A 103 6.63 -33.35 -31.93
C LEU A 103 7.63 -32.40 -31.26
N LEU A 104 8.92 -32.48 -31.61
CA LEU A 104 9.97 -31.68 -30.97
C LEU A 104 9.77 -30.16 -31.19
N PRO A 105 9.44 -29.66 -32.41
CA PRO A 105 9.05 -28.26 -32.61
C PRO A 105 7.77 -27.84 -31.87
N LEU A 106 6.76 -28.71 -31.81
CA LEU A 106 5.51 -28.47 -31.07
C LEU A 106 5.77 -28.33 -29.58
N PHE A 107 6.52 -29.25 -28.98
CA PHE A 107 6.89 -29.14 -27.57
C PHE A 107 7.65 -27.84 -27.30
N CYS A 108 8.58 -27.42 -28.15
CA CYS A 108 9.29 -26.16 -27.93
C CYS A 108 8.41 -24.92 -27.99
N THR A 109 7.47 -24.89 -28.93
CA THR A 109 6.61 -23.72 -29.16
C THR A 109 5.59 -23.52 -28.05
N PHE A 110 5.14 -24.60 -27.41
CA PHE A 110 4.10 -24.56 -26.38
C PHE A 110 4.59 -24.80 -24.95
N PHE A 111 5.69 -25.53 -24.73
CA PHE A 111 6.22 -25.85 -23.40
C PHE A 111 6.69 -24.60 -22.65
N TRP A 112 7.38 -23.70 -23.33
CA TRP A 112 7.98 -22.52 -22.72
C TRP A 112 6.95 -21.46 -22.29
N PRO A 113 5.96 -21.07 -23.11
CA PRO A 113 4.85 -20.26 -22.66
C PRO A 113 4.07 -20.90 -21.51
N ALA A 114 3.81 -22.21 -21.58
CA ALA A 114 3.10 -22.92 -20.52
C ALA A 114 3.90 -22.94 -19.21
N TYR A 115 5.21 -23.20 -19.26
CA TYR A 115 6.07 -23.23 -18.08
C TYR A 115 6.23 -21.85 -17.42
N LEU A 116 6.19 -20.76 -18.19
CA LEU A 116 6.24 -19.40 -17.64
C LEU A 116 4.90 -18.93 -17.08
N ILE A 117 3.82 -19.23 -17.79
CA ILE A 117 2.49 -18.77 -17.42
C ILE A 117 1.91 -19.64 -16.30
N ALA A 118 2.19 -20.95 -16.27
CA ALA A 118 1.58 -21.86 -15.31
C ALA A 118 1.89 -21.52 -13.84
N PRO A 119 3.13 -21.29 -13.40
CA PRO A 119 3.41 -20.91 -12.01
C PRO A 119 2.70 -19.62 -11.61
N ILE A 120 2.67 -18.62 -12.51
CA ILE A 120 2.01 -17.34 -12.27
C ILE A 120 0.50 -17.51 -12.19
N VAL A 121 -0.09 -18.29 -13.10
CA VAL A 121 -1.52 -18.58 -13.10
C VAL A 121 -1.90 -19.43 -11.89
N VAL A 122 -1.06 -20.38 -11.49
CA VAL A 122 -1.25 -21.17 -10.27
C VAL A 122 -1.19 -20.26 -9.04
N GLU A 123 -0.16 -19.43 -8.89
CA GLU A 123 -0.03 -18.48 -7.78
C GLU A 123 -1.19 -17.45 -7.76
N PHE A 124 -1.63 -17.00 -8.94
CA PHE A 124 -2.79 -16.12 -9.07
C PHE A 124 -4.11 -16.81 -8.73
N VAL A 125 -4.29 -18.08 -9.10
CA VAL A 125 -5.48 -18.86 -8.75
C VAL A 125 -5.44 -19.25 -7.27
N GLU A 126 -4.27 -19.57 -6.73
CA GLU A 126 -4.07 -19.93 -5.33
C GLU A 126 -4.23 -18.74 -4.40
N SER A 127 -3.88 -17.53 -4.83
CA SER A 127 -4.10 -16.28 -4.08
C SER A 127 -5.52 -15.74 -4.20
N ARG A 128 -6.36 -16.28 -5.08
CA ARG A 128 -7.75 -15.86 -5.20
C ARG A 128 -8.58 -16.38 -4.02
N PRO A 129 -9.42 -15.51 -3.43
CA PRO A 129 -10.34 -15.94 -2.39
C PRO A 129 -11.42 -16.87 -2.95
N SER A 130 -11.80 -17.86 -2.14
CA SER A 130 -12.82 -18.86 -2.48
C SER A 130 -14.17 -18.23 -2.81
N SER A 131 -15.03 -18.94 -3.57
CA SER A 131 -16.39 -18.49 -3.87
C SER A 131 -17.20 -18.25 -2.60
N GLU A 132 -17.03 -19.12 -1.60
CA GLU A 132 -17.62 -18.96 -0.27
C GLU A 132 -17.15 -17.69 0.43
N CYS A 133 -15.84 -17.33 0.32
CA CYS A 133 -15.35 -16.04 0.82
C CYS A 133 -16.10 -14.87 0.18
N ARG A 134 -16.33 -14.93 -1.13
CA ARG A 134 -16.97 -13.85 -1.91
C ARG A 134 -18.45 -13.68 -1.58
N GLU A 135 -19.16 -14.76 -1.30
CA GLU A 135 -20.61 -14.74 -1.06
C GLU A 135 -20.97 -14.31 0.37
N ASN A 136 -20.27 -14.83 1.38
CA ASN A 136 -20.72 -14.67 2.75
C ASN A 136 -20.42 -13.30 3.36
N GLY A 137 -19.39 -12.61 2.86
CA GLY A 137 -18.96 -11.30 3.37
C GLY A 137 -18.41 -11.38 4.80
N ARG A 138 -17.24 -10.78 5.04
CA ARG A 138 -16.51 -11.00 6.31
C ARG A 138 -16.89 -9.98 7.34
N LEU A 139 -17.67 -10.43 8.29
CA LEU A 139 -18.19 -9.63 9.38
C LEU A 139 -17.14 -9.57 10.50
N VAL A 140 -16.72 -8.37 10.86
CA VAL A 140 -15.96 -8.10 12.08
C VAL A 140 -16.79 -7.19 12.98
N GLU A 141 -16.75 -7.44 14.27
CA GLU A 141 -17.50 -6.70 15.28
C GLU A 141 -16.58 -5.66 15.91
N LEU A 142 -16.83 -4.36 15.63
CA LEU A 142 -16.25 -3.30 16.46
C LEU A 142 -17.02 -3.20 17.77
N SER A 143 -18.34 -3.09 17.68
CA SER A 143 -19.21 -2.98 18.85
C SER A 143 -20.45 -3.85 18.64
N LYS A 144 -21.22 -4.05 19.70
CA LYS A 144 -22.45 -4.86 19.69
C LYS A 144 -23.42 -4.46 18.57
N ASP A 145 -23.38 -3.18 18.16
CA ASP A 145 -24.23 -2.61 17.12
C ASP A 145 -23.44 -2.16 15.87
N THR A 146 -22.12 -2.42 15.82
CA THR A 146 -21.25 -2.02 14.70
C THR A 146 -20.55 -3.24 14.11
N ILE A 147 -21.20 -3.84 13.13
CA ILE A 147 -20.66 -4.95 12.34
C ILE A 147 -20.16 -4.41 11.01
N LEU A 148 -18.87 -4.62 10.72
CA LEU A 148 -18.25 -4.22 9.46
C LEU A 148 -18.09 -5.41 8.53
N ARG A 149 -18.47 -5.25 7.26
CA ARG A 149 -18.20 -6.17 6.17
C ARG A 149 -16.94 -5.74 5.42
N VAL A 150 -15.83 -6.41 5.70
CA VAL A 150 -14.49 -6.06 5.18
C VAL A 150 -14.29 -6.51 3.72
N TYR A 151 -14.89 -7.64 3.32
CA TYR A 151 -14.79 -8.22 1.98
C TYR A 151 -16.20 -8.55 1.42
N PRO A 152 -16.46 -8.44 0.10
CA PRO A 152 -15.59 -8.01 -1.01
C PRO A 152 -15.44 -6.48 -1.16
N ASN A 153 -15.84 -5.70 -0.16
CA ASN A 153 -16.10 -4.27 -0.34
C ASN A 153 -14.97 -3.34 0.11
N SER A 154 -13.70 -3.76 0.09
CA SER A 154 -12.59 -2.87 0.46
C SER A 154 -12.31 -1.86 -0.68
N LYS A 155 -13.15 -0.83 -0.76
CA LYS A 155 -12.89 0.39 -1.55
C LYS A 155 -11.66 1.16 -1.05
N TYR A 156 -11.22 0.82 0.17
CA TYR A 156 -10.03 1.33 0.81
C TYR A 156 -8.83 0.43 0.52
N SER A 157 -7.64 1.03 0.56
CA SER A 157 -6.39 0.28 0.46
C SER A 157 -6.31 -0.83 1.51
N PRO A 158 -5.47 -1.85 1.26
CA PRO A 158 -5.32 -2.93 2.21
C PRO A 158 -4.93 -2.43 3.60
N PHE A 159 -5.46 -3.07 4.64
CA PHE A 159 -5.24 -2.73 6.05
C PHE A 159 -5.22 -4.00 6.90
N TRP A 160 -4.70 -3.90 8.11
CA TRP A 160 -4.49 -5.05 8.99
C TRP A 160 -5.58 -5.15 10.05
N ILE A 161 -5.98 -6.38 10.34
CA ILE A 161 -6.89 -6.72 11.42
C ILE A 161 -6.22 -7.72 12.34
N ARG A 162 -6.36 -7.53 13.66
CA ARG A 162 -5.94 -8.49 14.68
C ARG A 162 -7.15 -8.99 15.48
N LYS A 163 -7.23 -10.31 15.64
CA LYS A 163 -8.33 -10.97 16.35
C LYS A 163 -8.24 -10.73 17.85
N LEU A 164 -9.39 -10.65 18.51
CA LEU A 164 -9.45 -10.63 19.97
C LEU A 164 -8.95 -11.98 20.49
N HIS A 165 -7.87 -11.97 21.28
CA HIS A 165 -7.19 -13.15 21.85
C HIS A 165 -6.18 -13.89 20.94
N ASP A 166 -5.81 -13.32 19.79
CA ASP A 166 -4.70 -13.82 18.97
C ASP A 166 -3.74 -12.66 18.63
N SER A 167 -2.43 -12.89 18.73
CA SER A 167 -1.43 -11.91 18.33
C SER A 167 -1.23 -11.82 16.82
N THR A 168 -1.77 -12.76 16.03
CA THR A 168 -1.60 -12.74 14.58
C THR A 168 -2.39 -11.60 13.94
N SER A 169 -1.67 -10.68 13.31
CA SER A 169 -2.21 -9.70 12.39
C SER A 169 -2.40 -10.33 11.01
N VAL A 170 -3.54 -10.06 10.38
CA VAL A 170 -3.83 -10.55 9.03
C VAL A 170 -4.21 -9.38 8.14
N ASN A 171 -3.63 -9.33 6.94
CA ASN A 171 -3.87 -8.28 5.97
C ASN A 171 -5.17 -8.57 5.19
N ASN A 172 -6.07 -7.60 5.11
CA ASN A 172 -7.37 -7.75 4.44
C ASN A 172 -7.30 -8.07 2.93
N SER A 173 -6.15 -7.88 2.27
CA SER A 173 -5.96 -8.22 0.86
C SER A 173 -5.55 -9.66 0.62
N GLU A 174 -5.20 -10.41 1.67
CA GLU A 174 -4.69 -11.77 1.54
C GLU A 174 -5.82 -12.81 1.54
N LYS A 175 -5.61 -13.90 0.81
CA LYS A 175 -6.51 -15.05 0.86
C LYS A 175 -6.64 -15.60 2.27
N ASP A 176 -5.59 -15.56 3.08
CA ASP A 176 -5.63 -16.06 4.46
C ASP A 176 -6.57 -15.23 5.33
N PHE A 177 -6.62 -13.90 5.14
CA PHE A 177 -7.71 -13.10 5.72
C PHE A 177 -9.06 -13.61 5.23
N CYS A 178 -9.13 -13.93 3.94
CA CYS A 178 -10.24 -14.57 3.29
C CYS A 178 -10.50 -16.05 3.67
N GLU A 179 -9.77 -16.65 4.61
CA GLU A 179 -10.11 -17.98 5.14
C GLU A 179 -10.33 -17.88 6.64
N GLN A 180 -9.50 -17.11 7.33
CA GLN A 180 -9.54 -16.92 8.77
C GLN A 180 -10.79 -16.24 9.34
N PHE A 181 -11.52 -15.49 8.51
CA PHE A 181 -12.73 -14.76 8.90
C PHE A 181 -13.99 -15.27 8.16
N SER A 182 -13.97 -16.49 7.59
CA SER A 182 -15.02 -17.04 6.71
C SER A 182 -16.19 -17.67 7.47
N HIS A 183 -16.71 -17.00 8.50
CA HIS A 183 -17.76 -17.57 9.34
C HIS A 183 -19.04 -16.74 9.28
N THR A 184 -20.17 -17.40 9.53
CA THR A 184 -21.50 -16.78 9.52
C THR A 184 -21.73 -15.79 10.67
N GLN A 185 -20.83 -15.77 11.66
CA GLN A 185 -20.86 -14.86 12.80
C GLN A 185 -19.74 -13.83 12.71
N ALA A 186 -20.01 -12.62 13.20
CA ALA A 186 -19.01 -11.55 13.24
C ALA A 186 -17.86 -11.91 14.20
N TYR A 187 -16.63 -11.68 13.74
CA TYR A 187 -15.45 -11.92 14.55
C TYR A 187 -15.16 -10.76 15.49
N GLN A 188 -14.90 -11.08 16.74
CA GLN A 188 -14.37 -10.10 17.69
C GLN A 188 -12.91 -9.81 17.38
N ILE A 189 -12.60 -8.53 17.31
CA ILE A 189 -11.26 -8.00 17.02
C ILE A 189 -10.82 -7.07 18.15
N ASP A 190 -9.52 -6.80 18.25
CA ASP A 190 -8.99 -5.83 19.22
C ASP A 190 -8.12 -4.74 18.60
N LYS A 191 -7.80 -4.86 17.30
CA LYS A 191 -7.06 -3.85 16.56
C LYS A 191 -7.40 -3.86 15.07
N ILE A 192 -7.54 -2.66 14.49
CA ILE A 192 -7.49 -2.41 13.04
C ILE A 192 -6.44 -1.34 12.81
N SER A 193 -5.45 -1.58 11.96
CA SER A 193 -4.31 -0.69 11.81
C SER A 193 -3.81 -0.56 10.39
N GLU A 194 -2.93 0.41 10.18
CA GLU A 194 -2.37 0.78 8.88
C GLU A 194 -3.46 1.15 7.86
N ILE A 195 -4.59 1.67 8.33
CA ILE A 195 -5.62 2.19 7.46
C ILE A 195 -5.11 3.52 6.89
N ARG A 196 -4.71 3.52 5.63
CA ARG A 196 -4.25 4.73 4.94
C ARG A 196 -5.25 5.17 3.87
N ILE A 197 -5.76 6.39 4.03
CA ILE A 197 -6.65 7.06 3.08
C ILE A 197 -5.92 8.27 2.51
N ASN A 198 -5.89 8.40 1.20
CA ASN A 198 -5.37 9.57 0.51
C ASN A 198 -6.47 10.20 -0.36
N SER A 199 -6.22 11.40 -0.89
CA SER A 199 -7.20 12.11 -1.75
C SER A 199 -7.59 11.31 -2.98
N GLY A 200 -6.65 10.58 -3.58
CA GLY A 200 -6.91 9.70 -4.73
C GLY A 200 -7.99 8.67 -4.41
N ASN A 201 -7.80 7.90 -3.33
CA ASN A 201 -8.74 6.84 -2.92
C ASN A 201 -10.08 7.42 -2.45
N LEU A 202 -10.06 8.51 -1.68
CA LEU A 202 -11.25 9.11 -1.09
C LEU A 202 -12.26 9.57 -2.15
N CYS A 203 -11.79 10.25 -3.20
CA CYS A 203 -12.68 10.88 -4.18
C CYS A 203 -13.04 9.98 -5.37
N ILE A 204 -12.46 8.78 -5.50
CA ILE A 204 -12.88 7.80 -6.51
C ILE A 204 -14.25 7.20 -6.15
N HIS A 205 -14.50 6.93 -4.87
CA HIS A 205 -15.74 6.31 -4.39
C HIS A 205 -16.27 6.94 -3.10
N PRO A 206 -16.64 8.23 -3.11
CA PRO A 206 -17.17 8.92 -1.93
C PRO A 206 -18.48 8.27 -1.49
N THR A 207 -18.66 7.96 -0.19
CA THR A 207 -19.83 7.21 0.29
C THR A 207 -20.86 8.08 1.00
N SER A 208 -20.42 9.10 1.74
CA SER A 208 -21.28 10.04 2.43
C SER A 208 -21.52 11.33 1.63
N LYS A 209 -22.65 11.99 1.89
CA LYS A 209 -22.97 13.30 1.27
C LYS A 209 -21.91 14.36 1.56
N ALA A 210 -21.29 14.32 2.74
CA ALA A 210 -20.25 15.24 3.15
C ALA A 210 -18.98 15.06 2.30
N ILE A 211 -18.52 13.81 2.12
CA ILE A 211 -17.34 13.52 1.29
C ILE A 211 -17.63 13.77 -0.20
N ILE A 212 -18.84 13.49 -0.69
CA ILE A 212 -19.25 13.87 -2.05
C ILE A 212 -19.13 15.39 -2.25
N ALA A 213 -19.66 16.19 -1.32
CA ALA A 213 -19.59 17.64 -1.40
C ALA A 213 -18.12 18.14 -1.37
N TYR A 214 -17.32 17.64 -0.44
CA TYR A 214 -15.89 17.94 -0.34
C TYR A 214 -15.13 17.61 -1.64
N CYS A 215 -15.28 16.39 -2.16
CA CYS A 215 -14.61 15.97 -3.39
C CYS A 215 -15.08 16.76 -4.62
N SER A 216 -16.35 17.19 -4.66
CA SER A 216 -16.87 18.02 -5.76
C SER A 216 -16.32 19.44 -5.77
N ASN A 217 -15.87 19.96 -4.62
CA ASN A 217 -15.38 21.32 -4.46
C ASN A 217 -13.86 21.40 -4.19
N LEU A 218 -13.13 20.27 -4.31
CA LEU A 218 -11.72 20.13 -3.89
C LEU A 218 -10.78 21.23 -4.41
N LYS A 219 -11.05 21.78 -5.61
CA LYS A 219 -10.24 22.89 -6.17
C LYS A 219 -10.30 24.17 -5.34
N ASN A 220 -11.44 24.46 -4.74
CA ASN A 220 -11.69 25.66 -3.94
C ASN A 220 -11.54 25.41 -2.43
N GLU A 221 -11.29 24.18 -2.03
CA GLU A 221 -11.05 23.83 -0.63
C GLU A 221 -9.73 24.41 -0.15
N LEU A 222 -9.77 25.07 1.00
CA LEU A 222 -8.57 25.57 1.69
C LEU A 222 -7.72 24.41 2.21
N LEU A 223 -8.36 23.37 2.75
CA LEU A 223 -7.68 22.18 3.27
C LEU A 223 -7.90 21.02 2.30
N LYS A 224 -6.85 20.66 1.57
CA LYS A 224 -6.83 19.56 0.60
C LYS A 224 -6.12 18.37 1.22
N LEU A 225 -6.86 17.28 1.42
CA LEU A 225 -6.34 16.05 2.00
C LEU A 225 -5.15 15.53 1.18
N ASP A 226 -4.03 15.32 1.86
CA ASP A 226 -2.91 14.57 1.30
C ASP A 226 -3.01 13.11 1.74
N SER A 227 -2.95 12.88 3.05
CA SER A 227 -3.03 11.55 3.65
C SER A 227 -3.68 11.57 5.03
N LEU A 228 -4.29 10.45 5.40
CA LEU A 228 -4.90 10.20 6.69
C LEU A 228 -4.65 8.75 7.06
N ASP A 229 -3.99 8.54 8.19
CA ASP A 229 -3.71 7.25 8.79
C ASP A 229 -4.61 7.05 10.03
N ILE A 230 -5.30 5.91 10.10
CA ILE A 230 -6.24 5.56 11.18
C ILE A 230 -5.79 4.27 11.85
N GLU A 231 -5.89 4.24 13.18
CA GLU A 231 -5.70 3.03 13.97
C GLU A 231 -6.81 2.91 15.03
N PHE A 232 -7.50 1.78 15.04
CA PHE A 232 -8.48 1.41 16.06
C PHE A 232 -7.85 0.40 17.03
N VAL A 233 -7.90 0.68 18.32
CA VAL A 233 -7.37 -0.23 19.37
C VAL A 233 -8.37 -0.33 20.52
N LYS A 234 -8.64 -1.55 20.98
CA LYS A 234 -9.54 -1.81 22.11
C LYS A 234 -8.89 -1.38 23.43
N LYS A 235 -9.61 -0.61 24.27
CA LYS A 235 -9.08 0.08 25.47
C LYS A 235 -8.30 -0.78 26.48
N ASN A 236 -8.62 -2.06 26.60
CA ASN A 236 -8.13 -2.95 27.66
C ASN A 236 -7.00 -3.91 27.22
N LYS A 237 -6.44 -3.75 26.01
CA LYS A 237 -5.49 -4.72 25.44
C LYS A 237 -4.12 -4.13 25.16
N ASP A 238 -4.09 -3.02 24.43
CA ASP A 238 -2.86 -2.29 24.13
C ASP A 238 -3.01 -0.83 24.54
N GLU A 239 -1.92 -0.24 25.05
CA GLU A 239 -1.83 1.21 25.06
C GLU A 239 -1.83 1.69 23.61
N VAL A 240 -2.83 2.50 23.24
CA VAL A 240 -2.73 3.27 22.00
C VAL A 240 -1.46 4.08 22.06
N SER A 241 -0.72 4.08 20.95
CA SER A 241 0.49 4.85 20.83
C SER A 241 0.24 6.32 21.25
N GLY A 242 0.79 6.67 22.41
CA GLY A 242 1.49 7.93 22.62
C GLY A 242 0.73 9.22 22.95
N ILE A 243 -0.61 9.30 22.87
CA ILE A 243 -1.31 10.57 23.14
C ILE A 243 -2.42 10.35 24.17
N ARG A 244 -2.11 10.65 25.44
CA ARG A 244 -3.08 10.79 26.53
C ARG A 244 -2.81 12.12 27.19
N LEU A 245 -3.87 12.88 27.47
CA LEU A 245 -3.77 14.20 28.09
C LEU A 245 -2.91 14.19 29.37
N LYS A 246 -3.09 13.18 30.23
CA LYS A 246 -2.27 13.00 31.43
C LYS A 246 -0.77 12.81 31.14
N SER A 247 -0.45 12.08 30.08
CA SER A 247 0.94 11.88 29.62
C SER A 247 1.53 13.19 29.11
N PHE A 248 0.75 13.94 28.32
CA PHE A 248 1.14 15.26 27.85
C PHE A 248 1.36 16.25 29.00
N GLN A 249 0.42 16.35 29.94
CA GLN A 249 0.54 17.24 31.10
C GLN A 249 1.81 16.94 31.91
N LYS A 250 2.08 15.66 32.20
CA LYS A 250 3.31 15.24 32.90
C LYS A 250 4.57 15.60 32.10
N ARG A 251 4.56 15.40 30.78
CA ARG A 251 5.68 15.78 29.89
C ARG A 251 5.88 17.30 29.88
N LEU A 252 4.81 18.08 29.81
CA LEU A 252 4.85 19.53 29.82
C LEU A 252 5.41 20.08 31.14
N GLU A 253 5.01 19.51 32.28
CA GLU A 253 5.55 19.87 33.59
C GLU A 253 7.05 19.59 33.68
N ASN A 254 7.48 18.39 33.27
CA ASN A 254 8.90 18.03 33.23
C ASN A 254 9.72 18.99 32.34
N ILE A 255 9.23 19.33 31.15
CA ILE A 255 9.91 20.27 30.23
C ILE A 255 10.02 21.66 30.86
N LYS A 256 8.95 22.15 31.48
CA LYS A 256 8.96 23.45 32.19
C LYS A 256 9.95 23.45 33.36
N GLU A 257 10.07 22.35 34.09
CA GLU A 257 11.02 22.21 35.20
C GLU A 257 12.47 22.15 34.71
N ILE A 258 12.75 21.39 33.64
CA ILE A 258 14.09 21.31 33.03
C ILE A 258 14.55 22.69 32.56
N LYS A 259 13.68 23.45 31.88
CA LYS A 259 13.96 24.83 31.43
C LYS A 259 14.22 25.79 32.58
N ARG A 260 13.59 25.60 33.75
CA ARG A 260 13.86 26.39 34.96
C ARG A 260 15.22 26.05 35.59
N ASN A 261 15.61 24.78 35.55
CA ASN A 261 16.79 24.27 36.25
C ASN A 261 18.08 24.33 35.42
N ARG A 262 17.98 24.32 34.09
CA ARG A 262 19.11 24.49 33.18
C ARG A 262 18.91 25.78 32.39
N ASN A 263 19.90 26.67 32.41
CA ASN A 263 20.13 27.60 31.30
C ASN A 263 20.59 26.78 30.06
N SER A 264 19.88 25.73 29.67
CA SER A 264 20.30 24.85 28.58
C SER A 264 19.91 25.47 27.26
N GLU A 265 20.94 25.73 26.45
CA GLU A 265 20.85 25.97 25.01
C GLU A 265 20.58 24.66 24.24
N ASP A 266 19.61 23.84 24.67
CA ASP A 266 19.21 22.64 23.91
C ASP A 266 17.87 22.89 23.22
N TRP A 267 17.89 23.17 21.92
CA TRP A 267 16.83 23.95 21.26
C TRP A 267 15.69 23.08 20.73
N TYR A 268 15.85 21.74 20.70
CA TYR A 268 14.87 20.82 20.15
C TYR A 268 13.90 20.31 21.22
N GLY A 269 12.61 20.69 21.11
CA GLY A 269 11.54 20.27 22.03
C GLY A 269 11.23 21.26 23.17
N ASP A 270 11.82 22.46 23.11
CA ASP A 270 11.64 23.48 24.14
C ASP A 270 10.23 24.07 24.13
N TRP A 271 9.59 24.10 25.30
CA TRP A 271 8.34 24.83 25.52
C TRP A 271 8.58 26.34 25.35
N LEU A 272 7.79 26.96 24.48
CA LEU A 272 7.86 28.39 24.16
C LEU A 272 6.85 29.18 24.99
N GLU A 273 5.55 28.91 24.80
CA GLU A 273 4.49 29.63 25.47
C GLU A 273 3.23 28.79 25.66
N THR A 274 2.31 29.33 26.47
CA THR A 274 0.94 28.83 26.61
C THR A 274 -0.02 30.00 26.46
N LYS A 275 -0.96 29.88 25.53
CA LYS A 275 -1.96 30.89 25.22
C LYS A 275 -3.35 30.30 25.40
N GLN A 276 -4.17 30.97 26.19
CA GLN A 276 -5.58 30.61 26.34
C GLN A 276 -6.44 31.44 25.39
N PHE A 277 -7.50 30.81 24.90
CA PHE A 277 -8.51 31.42 24.05
C PHE A 277 -9.86 31.44 24.75
N ASN A 278 -10.77 32.32 24.31
CA ASN A 278 -12.05 32.58 24.98
C ASN A 278 -12.94 31.33 25.14
N ASN A 279 -12.74 30.31 24.32
CA ASN A 279 -13.53 29.08 24.32
C ASN A 279 -12.96 28.01 25.29
N GLY A 280 -12.03 28.39 26.17
CA GLY A 280 -11.33 27.46 27.07
C GLY A 280 -10.30 26.58 26.37
N ILE A 281 -10.00 26.85 25.09
CA ILE A 281 -8.96 26.16 24.33
C ILE A 281 -7.59 26.68 24.79
N GLU A 282 -6.68 25.75 25.08
CA GLU A 282 -5.29 26.06 25.41
C GLU A 282 -4.38 25.67 24.26
N LEU A 283 -3.52 26.60 23.84
CA LEU A 283 -2.45 26.36 22.88
C LEU A 283 -1.12 26.32 23.62
N HIS A 284 -0.41 25.20 23.55
CA HIS A 284 0.97 25.07 23.97
C HIS A 284 1.88 25.03 22.75
N ARG A 285 2.90 25.91 22.72
CA ARG A 285 3.84 26.00 21.61
C ARG A 285 5.19 25.46 21.99
N PHE A 286 5.82 24.74 21.06
CA PHE A 286 7.13 24.13 21.20
C PHE A 286 7.99 24.42 19.96
N TYR A 287 9.31 24.48 20.14
CA TYR A 287 10.25 24.64 19.04
C TYR A 287 10.42 23.34 18.23
N LYS A 288 10.56 23.35 16.90
CA LYS A 288 10.60 24.51 15.99
C LYS A 288 9.21 24.95 15.50
N HIS A 289 8.23 24.05 15.42
CA HIS A 289 6.86 24.35 14.97
C HIS A 289 5.81 23.36 15.50
N GLU A 290 6.06 22.78 16.68
CA GLU A 290 5.14 21.84 17.31
C GLU A 290 4.13 22.62 18.17
N ASN A 291 2.85 22.31 17.99
CA ASN A 291 1.75 22.97 18.68
C ASN A 291 0.83 21.91 19.25
N THR A 292 0.48 22.02 20.52
CA THR A 292 -0.52 21.16 21.14
C THR A 292 -1.72 22.00 21.53
N LEU A 293 -2.88 21.62 21.01
CA LEU A 293 -4.17 22.19 21.37
C LEU A 293 -4.86 21.28 22.37
N ILE A 294 -5.26 21.84 23.51
CA ILE A 294 -6.12 21.19 24.48
C ILE A 294 -7.50 21.80 24.37
N ILE A 295 -8.48 20.98 24.02
CA ILE A 295 -9.85 21.41 23.78
C ILE A 295 -10.76 20.69 24.78
N PRO A 296 -11.42 21.43 25.70
CA PRO A 296 -12.18 20.81 26.80
C PRO A 296 -13.24 19.82 26.32
N GLN A 297 -14.03 20.21 25.32
CA GLN A 297 -15.01 19.36 24.66
C GLN A 297 -15.18 19.81 23.21
N VAL A 298 -15.46 18.85 22.33
CA VAL A 298 -15.87 19.08 20.95
C VAL A 298 -17.21 18.39 20.72
N ASP A 299 -18.06 19.01 19.93
CA ASP A 299 -19.44 18.57 19.64
C ASP A 299 -19.53 17.58 18.48
N TRP A 300 -18.50 17.53 17.63
CA TRP A 300 -18.42 16.66 16.46
C TRP A 300 -17.77 15.30 16.73
N LEU A 301 -17.24 15.04 17.94
CA LEU A 301 -16.79 13.71 18.35
C LEU A 301 -17.85 13.03 19.24
N PRO A 302 -17.82 11.69 19.36
CA PRO A 302 -18.50 10.99 20.44
C PRO A 302 -18.13 11.56 21.82
N PRO A 303 -18.94 11.36 22.88
CA PRO A 303 -18.62 11.81 24.22
C PRO A 303 -17.23 11.33 24.68
N GLN A 304 -16.37 12.27 25.09
CA GLN A 304 -15.00 12.01 25.53
C GLN A 304 -14.88 12.06 27.06
N THR A 305 -14.00 11.25 27.64
CA THR A 305 -13.72 11.23 29.09
C THR A 305 -12.71 12.29 29.52
N GLU A 306 -11.76 12.62 28.66
CA GLU A 306 -10.74 13.64 28.86
C GLU A 306 -10.85 14.72 27.75
N ALA A 307 -10.22 15.87 27.97
CA ALA A 307 -10.14 16.91 26.94
C ALA A 307 -9.37 16.39 25.72
N LEU A 308 -9.77 16.84 24.52
CA LEU A 308 -9.14 16.45 23.28
C LEU A 308 -7.77 17.13 23.14
N GLU A 309 -6.74 16.31 22.95
CA GLU A 309 -5.38 16.75 22.64
C GLU A 309 -5.13 16.60 21.13
N ILE A 310 -4.92 17.72 20.44
CA ILE A 310 -4.50 17.73 19.03
C ILE A 310 -3.06 18.23 18.97
N ASN A 311 -2.15 17.35 18.55
CA ASN A 311 -0.76 17.70 18.33
C ASN A 311 -0.54 18.00 16.84
N CYS A 312 -0.08 19.19 16.52
CA CYS A 312 0.06 19.70 15.17
C CYS A 312 1.46 20.24 14.94
N TYR A 313 2.11 19.72 13.90
CA TYR A 313 3.29 20.33 13.31
C TYR A 313 2.85 21.20 12.13
N ARG A 314 3.14 22.50 12.19
CA ARG A 314 2.71 23.44 11.15
C ARG A 314 3.91 24.12 10.48
N LYS A 315 4.15 23.75 9.22
CA LYS A 315 5.05 24.49 8.31
C LYS A 315 4.24 25.00 7.10
N SER A 316 4.24 24.26 5.99
CA SER A 316 3.43 24.50 4.78
C SER A 316 2.18 23.61 4.70
N VAL A 317 2.07 22.64 5.61
CA VAL A 317 0.96 21.69 5.71
C VAL A 317 0.39 21.68 7.12
N LEU A 318 -0.86 21.26 7.24
CA LEU A 318 -1.49 20.92 8.50
C LEU A 318 -1.26 19.43 8.78
N ARG A 319 -0.17 19.12 9.48
CA ARG A 319 0.20 17.76 9.88
C ARG A 319 -0.12 17.59 11.36
N CYS A 320 -1.15 16.82 11.68
CA CYS A 320 -1.59 16.69 13.05
C CYS A 320 -1.96 15.25 13.41
N SER A 321 -2.02 14.98 14.71
CA SER A 321 -2.61 13.77 15.25
C SER A 321 -3.44 14.05 16.49
N TYR A 322 -4.49 13.26 16.67
CA TYR A 322 -5.29 13.24 17.89
C TYR A 322 -5.82 11.82 18.14
N ASN A 323 -6.14 11.56 19.39
CA ASN A 323 -6.80 10.33 19.82
C ASN A 323 -8.19 10.66 20.37
N TYR A 324 -9.16 9.79 20.11
CA TYR A 324 -10.49 9.91 20.69
C TYR A 324 -11.10 8.55 21.01
N GLU A 325 -12.09 8.55 21.89
CA GLU A 325 -12.86 7.37 22.25
C GLU A 325 -14.01 7.14 21.28
N TYR A 326 -14.11 5.93 20.75
CA TYR A 326 -15.20 5.49 19.87
C TYR A 326 -16.01 4.39 20.55
N ASN A 327 -17.33 4.58 20.65
CA ASN A 327 -18.27 3.67 21.30
C ASN A 327 -17.83 3.16 22.69
N GLN A 328 -17.09 4.00 23.44
CA GLN A 328 -16.56 3.73 24.79
C GLN A 328 -15.58 2.55 24.95
N ASP A 329 -15.49 1.66 23.96
CA ASP A 329 -14.66 0.44 23.99
C ASP A 329 -13.36 0.56 23.18
N TRP A 330 -13.32 1.54 22.26
CA TRP A 330 -12.21 1.74 21.34
C TRP A 330 -11.57 3.09 21.54
N ASN A 331 -10.26 3.11 21.32
CA ASN A 331 -9.49 4.31 21.12
C ASN A 331 -9.10 4.36 19.65
N VAL A 332 -9.36 5.50 19.02
CA VAL A 332 -9.05 5.76 17.61
C VAL A 332 -7.95 6.79 17.57
N SER A 333 -6.84 6.42 16.95
CA SER A 333 -5.75 7.32 16.61
C SER A 333 -5.94 7.80 15.18
N VAL A 334 -5.89 9.12 14.99
CA VAL A 334 -6.01 9.76 13.69
C VAL A 334 -4.76 10.60 13.49
N PHE A 335 -3.98 10.29 12.45
CA PHE A 335 -2.91 11.13 11.96
C PHE A 335 -3.29 11.64 10.57
N TYR A 336 -3.27 12.94 10.36
CA TYR A 336 -3.72 13.54 9.11
C TYR A 336 -2.75 14.60 8.60
N ILE A 337 -2.70 14.72 7.28
CA ILE A 337 -1.97 15.75 6.54
C ILE A 337 -2.94 16.40 5.56
N PHE A 338 -3.19 17.69 5.75
CA PHE A 338 -3.84 18.53 4.75
C PHE A 338 -2.83 19.53 4.17
N ASN A 339 -2.77 19.58 2.85
CA ASN A 339 -2.20 20.73 2.16
C ASN A 339 -3.14 21.91 2.35
N ILE A 340 -2.60 23.03 2.80
CA ILE A 340 -3.31 24.30 2.76
C ILE A 340 -3.26 24.77 1.29
N GLY A 341 -4.29 25.45 0.76
CA GLY A 341 -4.41 25.88 -0.65
C GLY A 341 -3.22 26.71 -1.19
N ASP A 342 -3.37 27.43 -2.31
CA ASP A 342 -2.25 28.05 -3.05
C ASP A 342 -1.45 29.19 -2.32
N SER A 343 -1.55 29.28 -1.00
CA SER A 343 -0.63 29.99 -0.11
C SER A 343 0.06 28.95 0.78
N ILE A 344 1.37 28.73 0.75
CA ILE A 344 2.44 29.74 0.83
C ILE A 344 3.62 29.28 -0.05
N GLU A 345 3.74 29.87 -1.24
CA GLU A 345 5.05 30.14 -1.84
C GLU A 345 5.82 31.01 -0.84
N ASN A 346 6.64 30.38 0.00
CA ASN A 346 7.83 30.92 0.70
C ASN A 346 8.27 29.91 1.77
N GLU A 347 8.58 28.67 1.36
CA GLU A 347 9.17 27.65 2.23
C GLU A 347 10.59 28.00 2.74
N ASN A 348 11.17 29.10 2.24
CA ASN A 348 12.55 29.52 2.49
C ASN A 348 12.71 30.53 3.63
N ASP A 349 11.64 31.04 4.23
CA ASP A 349 11.75 32.02 5.32
C ASP A 349 11.38 31.37 6.66
N ASP A 350 12.36 30.71 7.29
CA ASP A 350 12.29 30.16 8.64
C ASP A 350 11.87 31.19 9.72
N ASN A 351 11.84 32.48 9.36
CA ASN A 351 11.50 33.60 10.23
C ASN A 351 10.01 33.98 10.24
N ASN A 352 9.21 33.53 9.26
CA ASN A 352 7.77 33.82 9.25
C ASN A 352 7.01 32.77 10.07
N MET A 353 7.06 32.92 11.40
CA MET A 353 6.17 32.16 12.28
C MET A 353 4.71 32.54 11.99
N PRO A 354 3.79 31.55 11.90
CA PRO A 354 2.37 31.84 11.74
C PRO A 354 1.87 32.67 12.92
N VAL A 355 0.91 33.57 12.66
CA VAL A 355 0.21 34.28 13.74
C VAL A 355 -0.71 33.28 14.44
N TYR A 356 -0.49 33.08 15.75
CA TYR A 356 -1.28 32.16 16.57
C TYR A 356 -2.52 32.87 17.13
N ASP A 357 -3.43 33.23 16.23
CA ASP A 357 -4.72 33.89 16.53
C ASP A 357 -5.89 32.89 16.50
N GLN A 358 -7.13 33.39 16.55
CA GLN A 358 -8.32 32.55 16.48
C GLN A 358 -8.42 31.81 15.13
N THR A 359 -8.01 32.46 14.04
CA THR A 359 -7.95 31.87 12.70
C THR A 359 -7.05 30.63 12.66
N PHE A 360 -5.91 30.67 13.36
CA PHE A 360 -5.05 29.49 13.53
C PHE A 360 -5.81 28.35 14.20
N ILE A 361 -6.53 28.62 15.29
CA ILE A 361 -7.30 27.62 16.03
C ILE A 361 -8.39 27.02 15.15
N ASP A 362 -9.18 27.88 14.50
CA ASP A 362 -10.31 27.48 13.65
C ASP A 362 -9.85 26.55 12.51
N MET A 363 -8.70 26.84 11.88
CA MET A 363 -8.14 25.99 10.83
C MET A 363 -7.69 24.61 11.33
N ASN A 364 -7.09 24.52 12.52
CA ASN A 364 -6.71 23.23 13.10
C ASN A 364 -7.95 22.40 13.46
N LEU A 365 -8.98 23.04 14.01
CA LEU A 365 -10.26 22.42 14.33
C LEU A 365 -11.00 21.94 13.07
N GLU A 366 -11.04 22.76 12.02
CA GLU A 366 -11.64 22.40 10.74
C GLU A 366 -10.93 21.17 10.14
N GLY A 367 -9.59 21.14 10.16
CA GLY A 367 -8.81 20.00 9.69
C GLY A 367 -9.11 18.72 10.49
N ALA A 368 -9.18 18.81 11.82
CA ALA A 368 -9.51 17.67 12.67
C ALA A 368 -10.94 17.16 12.43
N GLN A 369 -11.91 18.07 12.25
CA GLN A 369 -13.29 17.74 11.94
C GLN A 369 -13.42 17.07 10.56
N LYS A 370 -12.76 17.58 9.52
CA LYS A 370 -12.71 16.94 8.20
C LYS A 370 -12.06 15.56 8.26
N ALA A 371 -10.98 15.41 9.03
CA ALA A 371 -10.35 14.11 9.26
C ALA A 371 -11.33 13.13 9.91
N HIS A 372 -12.09 13.56 10.93
CA HIS A 372 -13.09 12.72 11.58
C HIS A 372 -14.22 12.31 10.62
N GLN A 373 -14.70 13.23 9.78
CA GLN A 373 -15.71 12.91 8.75
C GLN A 373 -15.25 11.80 7.80
N ILE A 374 -13.95 11.76 7.46
CA ILE A 374 -13.37 10.68 6.64
C ILE A 374 -13.33 9.35 7.40
N VAL A 375 -13.04 9.39 8.72
CA VAL A 375 -13.09 8.19 9.57
C VAL A 375 -14.52 7.64 9.65
N GLU A 376 -15.51 8.50 9.83
CA GLU A 376 -16.93 8.10 9.84
C GLU A 376 -17.35 7.52 8.47
N ASP A 377 -16.92 8.11 7.36
CA ASP A 377 -17.16 7.58 6.00
C ASP A 377 -16.53 6.18 5.83
N PHE A 378 -15.33 5.96 6.36
CA PHE A 378 -14.70 4.64 6.38
C PHE A 378 -15.53 3.59 7.15
N ILE A 379 -16.03 3.95 8.33
CA ILE A 379 -16.86 3.06 9.14
C ILE A 379 -18.21 2.81 8.44
N GLU A 380 -18.88 3.85 7.94
CA GLU A 380 -20.16 3.71 7.23
C GLU A 380 -20.01 2.87 5.97
N GLY A 381 -18.94 3.09 5.20
CA GLY A 381 -18.65 2.38 3.96
C GLY A 381 -18.45 0.87 4.16
N LEU A 382 -18.05 0.45 5.35
CA LEU A 382 -17.89 -0.95 5.73
C LEU A 382 -19.08 -1.50 6.53
N SER A 383 -19.96 -0.67 7.09
CA SER A 383 -21.04 -1.11 7.98
C SER A 383 -22.09 -1.94 7.26
N VAL A 384 -22.54 -3.03 7.90
CA VAL A 384 -23.71 -3.81 7.44
C VAL A 384 -24.98 -3.08 7.87
N LYS A 385 -25.79 -2.66 6.89
CA LYS A 385 -27.13 -2.08 7.14
C LYS A 385 -28.17 -3.15 7.39
#